data_AF-A0A258SMZ2-F1
#
_entry.id   AF-A0A258SMZ2-F1
#
_cell.length_a   1.000
_cell.length_b   1.000
_cell.length_c   1.000
_cell.angle_alpha   90.00
_cell.angle_beta   90.00
_cell.angle_gamma   90.00
#
_symmetry.space_group_name_H-M   'P 1'
#
loop_
_entity.id
_entity.type
_entity.pdbx_description
1 polymer ?
#
loop_
_entity_poly.entity_id
_entity_poly.type
_entity_poly.pdbx_seq_one_letter_code
_entity_poly.pdbx_strand_id
1 'polypeptide(L)'
;MIKIHNFNEAHQHYQQHKICFRLLQDQAFILLGICQHQTTAITNPLEITEPDIAWLMQQPEATQSYSDYLGGDVHVCETAQDLLQILGCDFDWATKHNGHWPNVTDIAMAWDVCNYLDEATGHPQWVMFVMCWNNAGGPVYYVPKHLWKQARVTEHIAATNQIATP
;
A
#
# COMPACT_ATOMS: atom_id res chain seq x y z
N MET A 1 1.89 12.40 5.97
CA MET A 1 1.35 11.05 5.68
C MET A 1 -0.16 11.13 5.75
N ILE A 2 -0.81 10.80 4.65
CA ILE A 2 -2.26 10.64 4.60
C ILE A 2 -2.57 9.23 5.09
N LYS A 3 -3.48 9.11 6.06
CA LYS A 3 -3.99 7.83 6.54
C LYS A 3 -5.44 7.68 6.08
N ILE A 4 -5.75 6.53 5.49
CA ILE A 4 -7.02 6.21 4.84
C ILE A 4 -7.58 4.96 5.50
N HIS A 5 -8.74 5.09 6.13
CA HIS A 5 -9.34 4.01 6.93
C HIS A 5 -10.36 3.18 6.16
N ASN A 6 -10.87 3.70 5.04
CA ASN A 6 -11.86 3.03 4.19
C ASN A 6 -11.86 3.68 2.79
N PHE A 7 -12.59 3.07 1.87
CA PHE A 7 -12.60 3.51 0.48
C PHE A 7 -13.32 4.84 0.25
N ASN A 8 -14.34 5.15 1.05
CA ASN A 8 -14.99 6.46 0.99
C ASN A 8 -14.00 7.59 1.29
N GLU A 9 -13.13 7.42 2.29
CA GLU A 9 -12.05 8.37 2.58
C GLU A 9 -11.05 8.45 1.41
N ALA A 10 -10.69 7.31 0.81
CA ALA A 10 -9.82 7.28 -0.37
C ALA A 10 -10.39 8.12 -1.52
N HIS A 11 -11.67 7.91 -1.83
CA HIS A 11 -12.38 8.64 -2.87
C HIS A 11 -12.48 10.14 -2.55
N GLN A 12 -12.74 10.51 -1.29
CA GLN A 12 -12.72 11.92 -0.85
C GLN A 12 -11.34 12.55 -1.03
N HIS A 13 -10.27 11.84 -0.68
CA HIS A 13 -8.90 12.30 -0.89
C HIS A 13 -8.57 12.47 -2.38
N TYR A 14 -9.07 11.58 -3.24
CA TYR A 14 -8.94 11.73 -4.69
C TYR A 14 -9.68 12.97 -5.20
N GLN A 15 -10.93 13.19 -4.79
CA GLN A 15 -11.70 14.39 -5.14
C GLN A 15 -11.04 15.69 -4.67
N GLN A 16 -10.30 15.63 -3.56
CA GLN A 16 -9.50 16.76 -3.03
C GLN A 16 -8.11 16.88 -3.67
N HIS A 17 -7.78 16.06 -4.67
CA HIS A 17 -6.46 15.98 -5.29
C HIS A 17 -5.30 15.68 -4.33
N LYS A 18 -5.59 15.03 -3.20
CA LYS A 18 -4.58 14.59 -2.21
C LYS A 18 -3.93 13.27 -2.59
N ILE A 19 -4.66 12.42 -3.31
CA ILE A 19 -4.12 11.20 -3.93
C ILE A 19 -4.46 11.19 -5.41
N CYS A 20 -3.67 10.50 -6.23
CA CYS A 20 -3.98 10.34 -7.65
C CYS A 20 -4.95 9.19 -7.89
N PHE A 21 -5.61 9.20 -9.06
CA PHE A 21 -6.56 8.15 -9.44
C PHE A 21 -5.94 6.75 -9.42
N ARG A 22 -4.64 6.63 -9.75
CA ARG A 22 -3.93 5.35 -9.74
C ARG A 22 -3.93 4.68 -8.35
N LEU A 23 -3.74 5.45 -7.28
CA LEU A 23 -3.81 4.92 -5.91
C LEU A 23 -5.25 4.54 -5.53
N LEU A 24 -6.24 5.26 -6.04
CA LEU A 24 -7.65 4.92 -5.84
C LEU A 24 -8.02 3.62 -6.56
N GLN A 25 -7.58 3.45 -7.81
CA GLN A 25 -7.77 2.23 -8.59
C GLN A 25 -7.15 1.01 -7.90
N ASP A 26 -5.95 1.14 -7.34
CA ASP A 26 -5.29 0.03 -6.64
C ASP A 26 -6.09 -0.42 -5.39
N GLN A 27 -6.55 0.53 -4.59
CA GLN A 27 -7.45 0.25 -3.46
C GLN A 27 -8.79 -0.35 -3.91
N ALA A 28 -9.35 0.14 -5.01
CA ALA A 28 -10.58 -0.38 -5.58
C ALA A 28 -10.42 -1.83 -6.05
N PHE A 29 -9.28 -2.18 -6.65
CA PHE A 29 -9.02 -3.54 -7.13
C PHE A 29 -9.10 -4.57 -6.00
N ILE A 30 -8.53 -4.24 -4.82
CA ILE A 30 -8.59 -5.09 -3.64
C ILE A 30 -10.05 -5.27 -3.19
N LEU A 31 -10.80 -4.18 -3.03
CA LEU A 31 -12.18 -4.25 -2.56
C LEU A 31 -13.14 -4.93 -3.55
N LEU A 32 -12.96 -4.69 -4.85
CA LEU A 32 -13.76 -5.35 -5.88
C LEU A 32 -13.59 -6.87 -5.84
N GLY A 33 -12.39 -7.36 -5.51
CA GLY A 33 -12.15 -8.79 -5.26
C GLY A 33 -12.88 -9.36 -4.03
N ILE A 34 -13.40 -8.51 -3.14
CA ILE A 34 -14.14 -8.90 -1.92
C ILE A 34 -15.66 -8.77 -2.14
N CYS A 35 -16.10 -7.76 -2.88
CA CYS A 35 -17.51 -7.50 -3.13
C CYS A 35 -18.22 -8.70 -3.75
N GLN A 36 -19.36 -9.09 -3.16
CA GLN A 36 -20.22 -10.11 -3.75
C GLN A 36 -20.98 -9.52 -4.96
N HIS A 37 -21.17 -10.32 -6.01
CA HIS A 37 -21.91 -9.96 -7.24
C HIS A 37 -21.24 -8.96 -8.20
N GLN A 38 -19.92 -8.87 -8.22
CA GLN A 38 -19.25 -8.14 -9.29
C GLN A 38 -19.57 -8.79 -10.66
N THR A 39 -20.10 -7.98 -11.58
CA THR A 39 -20.54 -8.45 -12.91
C THR A 39 -19.41 -8.49 -13.94
N THR A 40 -18.34 -7.73 -13.69
CA THR A 40 -17.16 -7.63 -14.56
C THR A 40 -15.96 -8.26 -13.87
N ALA A 41 -15.31 -9.22 -14.53
CA ALA A 41 -14.05 -9.79 -14.05
C ALA A 41 -12.91 -8.81 -14.34
N ILE A 42 -12.56 -7.98 -13.37
CA ILE A 42 -11.39 -7.08 -13.45
C ILE A 42 -10.15 -7.88 -13.09
N THR A 43 -9.16 -7.89 -13.96
CA THR A 43 -7.92 -8.66 -13.74
C THR A 43 -6.70 -7.78 -13.52
N ASN A 44 -6.81 -6.50 -13.89
CA ASN A 44 -5.77 -5.52 -13.69
C ASN A 44 -6.37 -4.24 -13.06
N PRO A 45 -5.77 -3.67 -12.00
CA PRO A 45 -6.20 -2.40 -11.44
C PRO A 45 -6.33 -1.24 -12.45
N LEU A 46 -5.56 -1.25 -13.53
CA LEU A 46 -5.59 -0.23 -14.58
C LEU A 46 -6.86 -0.29 -15.44
N GLU A 47 -7.59 -1.41 -15.42
CA GLU A 47 -8.88 -1.57 -16.12
C GLU A 47 -10.03 -0.85 -15.38
N ILE A 48 -9.81 -0.47 -14.12
CA ILE A 48 -10.84 0.17 -13.28
C ILE A 48 -11.10 1.60 -13.76
N THR A 49 -12.35 1.90 -14.03
CA THR A 49 -12.83 3.19 -14.53
C THR A 49 -13.64 3.94 -13.47
N GLU A 50 -13.93 5.22 -13.71
CA GLU A 50 -14.79 6.03 -12.82
C GLU A 50 -16.19 5.39 -12.59
N PRO A 51 -16.86 4.79 -13.59
CA PRO A 51 -18.07 3.99 -13.35
C PRO A 51 -17.90 2.84 -12.33
N ASP A 52 -16.76 2.14 -12.37
CA ASP A 52 -16.47 1.06 -11.41
C ASP A 52 -16.29 1.62 -10.00
N ILE A 53 -15.61 2.78 -9.87
CA ILE A 53 -15.50 3.50 -8.61
C ILE A 53 -16.89 3.93 -8.10
N ALA A 54 -17.71 4.52 -8.96
CA ALA A 54 -19.05 4.98 -8.60
C ALA A 54 -19.96 3.82 -8.17
N TRP A 55 -19.80 2.63 -8.76
CA TRP A 55 -20.49 1.42 -8.33
C TRP A 55 -19.98 0.92 -6.97
N LEU A 56 -18.65 0.88 -6.78
CA LEU A 56 -18.03 0.45 -5.52
C LEU A 56 -18.46 1.34 -4.35
N MET A 57 -18.55 2.66 -4.57
CA MET A 57 -19.02 3.63 -3.57
C MET A 57 -20.46 3.38 -3.08
N GLN A 58 -21.24 2.56 -3.77
CA GLN A 58 -22.60 2.16 -3.36
C GLN A 58 -22.60 0.86 -2.56
N GLN A 59 -21.46 0.16 -2.46
CA GLN A 59 -21.35 -1.12 -1.76
C GLN A 59 -21.04 -0.92 -0.27
N PRO A 60 -21.50 -1.81 0.62
CA PRO A 60 -21.17 -1.75 2.05
C PRO A 60 -19.67 -1.73 2.33
N GLU A 61 -18.89 -2.48 1.53
CA GLU A 61 -17.43 -2.60 1.64
C GLU A 61 -16.72 -1.25 1.53
N ALA A 62 -17.29 -0.27 0.81
CA ALA A 62 -16.67 1.05 0.68
C ALA A 62 -16.60 1.85 1.99
N THR A 63 -17.46 1.52 2.96
CA THR A 63 -17.50 2.16 4.28
C THR A 63 -16.80 1.36 5.37
N GLN A 64 -16.39 0.13 5.09
CA GLN A 64 -15.80 -0.75 6.08
C GLN A 64 -14.35 -0.37 6.38
N SER A 65 -13.95 -0.56 7.63
CA SER A 65 -12.59 -0.33 8.10
C SER A 65 -11.60 -1.26 7.39
N TYR A 66 -10.59 -0.68 6.74
CA TYR A 66 -9.47 -1.43 6.19
C TYR A 66 -8.71 -2.18 7.26
N SER A 67 -8.52 -1.60 8.44
CA SER A 67 -7.92 -2.33 9.56
C SER A 67 -8.69 -3.58 9.94
N ASP A 68 -10.03 -3.58 9.84
CA ASP A 68 -10.85 -4.73 10.21
C ASP A 68 -10.91 -5.78 9.08
N TYR A 69 -10.94 -5.36 7.81
CA TYR A 69 -11.07 -6.24 6.65
C TYR A 69 -9.74 -6.74 6.08
N LEU A 70 -8.72 -5.89 6.11
CA LEU A 70 -7.43 -6.08 5.42
C LEU A 70 -6.24 -6.16 6.40
N GLY A 71 -6.49 -6.07 7.71
CA GLY A 71 -5.47 -6.16 8.75
C GLY A 71 -4.64 -4.88 8.96
N GLY A 72 -4.92 -3.82 8.21
CA GLY A 72 -4.33 -2.50 8.42
C GLY A 72 -4.89 -1.44 7.49
N ASP A 73 -4.68 -0.18 7.87
CA ASP A 73 -5.10 0.98 7.08
C ASP A 73 -4.16 1.23 5.90
N VAL A 74 -4.61 2.05 4.95
CA VAL A 74 -3.81 2.48 3.81
C VAL A 74 -3.15 3.82 4.13
N HIS A 75 -1.88 3.97 3.76
CA HIS A 75 -1.07 5.14 4.03
C HIS A 75 -0.41 5.67 2.75
N VAL A 76 -0.40 6.99 2.56
CA VAL A 76 0.30 7.65 1.45
C VAL A 76 1.36 8.59 2.01
N CYS A 77 2.62 8.34 1.65
CA CYS A 77 3.74 9.17 2.06
C CYS A 77 3.81 10.45 1.23
N GLU A 78 4.02 11.57 1.91
CA GLU A 78 4.17 12.89 1.29
C GLU A 78 5.59 13.44 1.50
N THR A 79 6.23 13.06 2.60
CA THR A 79 7.52 13.61 3.02
C THR A 79 8.50 12.52 3.48
N ALA A 80 9.78 12.89 3.55
CA ALA A 80 10.81 12.05 4.14
C ALA A 80 10.50 11.63 5.59
N GLN A 81 9.85 12.51 6.36
CA GLN A 81 9.47 12.23 7.75
C GLN A 81 8.45 11.10 7.87
N ASP A 82 7.59 10.94 6.85
CA ASP A 82 6.61 9.87 6.80
C ASP A 82 7.27 8.49 6.70
N LEU A 83 8.43 8.41 6.05
CA LEU A 83 9.17 7.15 5.89
C LEU A 83 9.60 6.54 7.23
N LEU A 84 9.83 7.37 8.25
CA LEU A 84 10.22 6.91 9.58
C LEU A 84 9.10 6.13 10.29
N GLN A 85 7.86 6.21 9.79
CA GLN A 85 6.71 5.50 10.34
C GLN A 85 6.51 4.11 9.70
N ILE A 86 7.23 3.81 8.60
CA ILE A 86 7.14 2.51 7.93
C ILE A 86 8.14 1.57 8.58
N LEU A 87 7.68 0.85 9.62
CA LEU A 87 8.50 -0.03 10.44
C LEU A 87 8.51 -1.47 9.90
N GLY A 88 9.69 -2.07 9.85
CA GLY A 88 9.88 -3.49 9.56
C GLY A 88 10.07 -4.32 10.84
N CYS A 89 10.17 -5.63 10.68
CA CYS A 89 10.42 -6.56 11.77
C CYS A 89 11.85 -7.09 11.69
N ASP A 90 12.70 -6.72 12.66
CA ASP A 90 14.04 -7.26 12.84
C ASP A 90 14.37 -7.31 14.34
N PHE A 91 14.37 -8.52 14.90
CA PHE A 91 14.57 -8.73 16.34
C PHE A 91 16.00 -8.42 16.79
N ASP A 92 16.99 -8.65 15.92
CA ASP A 92 18.39 -8.36 16.24
C ASP A 92 18.62 -6.85 16.28
N TRP A 93 18.03 -6.12 15.34
CA TRP A 93 18.01 -4.66 15.34
C TRP A 93 17.32 -4.13 16.59
N ALA A 94 16.12 -4.59 16.91
CA ALA A 94 15.38 -4.16 18.10
C ALA A 94 16.18 -4.43 19.38
N THR A 95 16.84 -5.58 19.49
CA THR A 95 17.74 -5.90 20.61
C THR A 95 18.89 -4.90 20.72
N LYS A 96 19.54 -4.56 19.60
CA LYS A 96 20.67 -3.62 19.56
C LYS A 96 20.26 -2.15 19.77
N HIS A 97 19.01 -1.81 19.46
CA HIS A 97 18.48 -0.44 19.50
C HIS A 97 17.42 -0.25 20.58
N ASN A 98 17.53 -0.94 21.71
CA ASN A 98 16.68 -0.74 22.90
C ASN A 98 15.18 -0.84 22.61
N GLY A 99 14.78 -1.85 21.83
CA GLY A 99 13.39 -2.13 21.48
C GLY A 99 12.84 -1.30 20.31
N HIS A 100 13.64 -0.45 19.67
CA HIS A 100 13.20 0.29 18.48
C HIS A 100 13.30 -0.59 17.24
N TRP A 101 12.19 -0.70 16.50
CA TRP A 101 12.16 -1.37 15.21
C TRP A 101 12.80 -0.51 14.12
N PRO A 102 13.48 -1.11 13.13
CA PRO A 102 14.00 -0.37 12.00
C PRO A 102 12.87 0.15 11.10
N ASN A 103 13.07 1.33 10.51
CA ASN A 103 12.22 1.84 9.42
C ASN A 103 12.87 1.61 8.04
N VAL A 104 12.13 1.88 6.96
CA VAL A 104 12.59 1.73 5.55
C VAL A 104 13.84 2.54 5.18
N THR A 105 14.27 3.48 6.01
CA THR A 105 15.49 4.26 5.78
C THR A 105 16.70 3.66 6.50
N ASP A 106 16.49 2.88 7.55
CA ASP A 106 17.54 2.36 8.43
C ASP A 106 18.31 1.21 7.79
N ILE A 107 17.59 0.17 7.35
CA ILE A 107 18.14 -1.03 6.72
C ILE A 107 17.21 -1.56 5.64
N ALA A 108 17.80 -2.13 4.60
CA ALA A 108 17.06 -2.96 3.67
C ALA A 108 16.60 -4.24 4.39
N MET A 109 15.33 -4.59 4.18
CA MET A 109 14.62 -5.71 4.79
C MET A 109 13.72 -6.34 3.74
N ALA A 110 13.43 -7.61 3.92
CA ALA A 110 12.40 -8.29 3.14
C ALA A 110 11.03 -8.03 3.75
N TRP A 111 10.13 -7.52 2.92
CA TRP A 111 8.72 -7.28 3.20
C TRP A 111 7.86 -8.38 2.60
N ASP A 112 6.67 -8.61 3.15
CA ASP A 112 5.66 -9.47 2.53
C ASP A 112 5.29 -8.98 1.14
N VAL A 113 5.17 -7.66 0.99
CA VAL A 113 5.09 -7.01 -0.32
C VAL A 113 5.98 -5.77 -0.32
N CYS A 114 6.93 -5.73 -1.24
CA CYS A 114 7.60 -4.51 -1.66
C CYS A 114 7.72 -4.54 -3.18
N ASN A 115 6.90 -3.78 -3.88
CA ASN A 115 6.90 -3.79 -5.34
C ASN A 115 6.46 -2.46 -5.94
N TYR A 116 6.90 -2.20 -7.16
CA TYR A 116 6.44 -1.06 -7.94
C TYR A 116 4.96 -1.21 -8.28
N LEU A 117 4.23 -0.10 -8.23
CA LEU A 117 2.88 -0.06 -8.75
C LEU A 117 2.93 0.03 -10.28
N ASP A 118 2.17 -0.83 -10.95
CA ASP A 118 2.04 -0.76 -12.41
C ASP A 118 1.40 0.55 -12.85
N GLU A 119 1.92 1.10 -13.94
CA GLU A 119 1.50 2.38 -14.52
C GLU A 119 1.17 2.19 -15.99
N ALA A 120 0.12 2.84 -16.48
CA ALA A 120 -0.27 2.77 -17.90
C ALA A 120 0.84 3.24 -18.86
N THR A 121 1.72 4.12 -18.40
CA THR A 121 2.87 4.64 -19.17
C THR A 121 4.08 3.70 -19.15
N GLY A 122 4.05 2.63 -18.35
CA GLY A 122 5.15 1.69 -18.15
C GLY A 122 6.26 2.18 -17.20
N HIS A 123 6.18 3.42 -16.69
CA HIS A 123 7.15 3.95 -15.74
C HIS A 123 6.55 4.11 -14.35
N PRO A 124 6.93 3.26 -13.37
CA PRO A 124 6.35 3.33 -12.04
C PRO A 124 6.56 4.69 -11.38
N GLN A 125 5.51 5.20 -10.73
CA GLN A 125 5.53 6.44 -9.95
C GLN A 125 5.39 6.18 -8.44
N TRP A 126 4.94 4.98 -8.07
CA TRP A 126 4.72 4.56 -6.70
C TRP A 126 5.35 3.19 -6.46
N VAL A 127 5.73 2.96 -5.21
CA VAL A 127 6.02 1.63 -4.68
C VAL A 127 5.07 1.40 -3.51
N MET A 128 4.65 0.15 -3.34
CA MET A 128 3.90 -0.29 -2.16
C MET A 128 4.84 -1.04 -1.20
N PHE A 129 4.66 -0.80 0.10
CA PHE A 129 5.22 -1.61 1.18
C PHE A 129 4.07 -2.20 1.99
N VAL A 130 4.16 -3.50 2.31
CA VAL A 130 3.25 -4.21 3.20
C VAL A 130 4.05 -5.15 4.07
N MET A 131 3.77 -5.12 5.38
CA MET A 131 4.29 -6.08 6.35
C MET A 131 3.14 -6.64 7.18
N CYS A 132 2.97 -7.95 7.16
CA CYS A 132 1.91 -8.71 7.79
C CYS A 132 2.45 -9.49 9.00
N TRP A 133 2.52 -8.87 10.18
CA TRP A 133 3.19 -9.47 11.35
C TRP A 133 2.53 -10.74 11.90
N ASN A 134 1.25 -10.96 11.64
CA ASN A 134 0.45 -12.02 12.25
C ASN A 134 -0.31 -12.87 11.22
N ASN A 135 0.10 -12.86 9.96
CA ASN A 135 -0.59 -13.52 8.84
C ASN A 135 -2.06 -13.06 8.63
N ALA A 136 -2.48 -11.93 9.19
CA ALA A 136 -3.86 -11.43 9.11
C ALA A 136 -3.99 -10.15 8.26
N GLY A 137 -3.09 -9.96 7.29
CA GLY A 137 -2.93 -8.71 6.56
C GLY A 137 -2.12 -7.68 7.35
N GLY A 138 -2.07 -6.45 6.87
CA GLY A 138 -1.24 -5.40 7.44
C GLY A 138 -1.40 -4.06 6.73
N PRO A 139 -0.86 -2.97 7.31
CA PRO A 139 -0.95 -1.66 6.70
C PRO A 139 -0.20 -1.62 5.37
N VAL A 140 -0.78 -0.91 4.40
CA VAL A 140 -0.20 -0.70 3.07
C VAL A 140 0.32 0.73 2.98
N TYR A 141 1.58 0.89 2.57
CA TYR A 141 2.20 2.21 2.41
C TYR A 141 2.56 2.46 0.95
N TYR A 142 1.99 3.51 0.36
CA TYR A 142 2.40 4.01 -0.95
C TYR A 142 3.48 5.08 -0.79
N VAL A 143 4.62 4.87 -1.45
CA VAL A 143 5.75 5.80 -1.43
C VAL A 143 5.98 6.37 -2.84
N PRO A 144 5.91 7.71 -3.02
CA PRO A 144 6.10 8.33 -4.32
C PRO A 144 7.57 8.31 -4.75
N LYS A 145 7.78 8.33 -6.07
CA LYS A 145 9.08 8.21 -6.72
C LYS A 145 10.19 9.10 -6.17
N HIS A 146 9.85 10.34 -5.84
CA HIS A 146 10.83 11.31 -5.34
C HIS A 146 11.40 10.93 -3.96
N LEU A 147 10.75 10.02 -3.21
CA LEU A 147 11.22 9.52 -1.91
C LEU A 147 11.98 8.19 -2.01
N TRP A 148 11.99 7.51 -3.17
CA TRP A 148 12.48 6.13 -3.28
C TRP A 148 13.93 5.94 -2.86
N LYS A 149 14.80 6.91 -3.14
CA LYS A 149 16.21 6.84 -2.72
C LYS A 149 16.34 6.84 -1.20
N GLN A 150 15.54 7.65 -0.51
CA GLN A 150 15.57 7.75 0.96
C GLN A 150 14.91 6.51 1.59
N ALA A 151 13.85 6.01 0.98
CA ALA A 151 13.17 4.78 1.37
C ALA A 151 13.88 3.49 0.91
N ARG A 152 15.08 3.57 0.33
CA ARG A 152 15.92 2.43 -0.10
C ARG A 152 15.17 1.39 -0.94
N VAL A 153 14.25 1.84 -1.79
CA VAL A 153 13.26 0.98 -2.48
C VAL A 153 13.90 -0.16 -3.26
N THR A 154 14.95 0.13 -4.04
CA THR A 154 15.62 -0.90 -4.86
C THR A 154 16.23 -2.01 -3.99
N GLU A 155 16.75 -1.67 -2.81
CA GLU A 155 17.35 -2.64 -1.90
C GLU A 155 16.28 -3.51 -1.22
N HIS A 156 15.15 -2.91 -0.82
CA HIS A 156 14.02 -3.64 -0.25
C HIS A 156 13.38 -4.62 -1.25
N ILE A 157 13.16 -4.17 -2.50
CA ILE A 157 12.64 -5.06 -3.57
C ILE A 157 13.59 -6.23 -3.81
N ALA A 158 14.91 -5.97 -3.85
CA ALA A 158 15.90 -7.03 -4.01
C ALA A 158 15.87 -8.03 -2.85
N ALA A 159 15.76 -7.55 -1.61
CA ALA A 159 15.65 -8.40 -0.43
C ALA A 159 14.37 -9.25 -0.43
N THR A 160 13.21 -8.65 -0.75
CA THR A 160 11.93 -9.37 -0.86
C THR A 160 11.98 -10.46 -1.94
N ASN A 161 12.51 -10.16 -3.13
CA ASN A 161 12.56 -11.12 -4.24
C ASN A 161 13.51 -12.30 -3.98
N GLN A 162 14.55 -12.13 -3.15
CA GLN A 162 15.44 -13.22 -2.76
C GLN A 162 14.73 -14.27 -1.89
N ILE A 163 13.77 -13.86 -1.04
CA ILE A 163 13.00 -14.78 -0.20
C ILE A 163 11.92 -15.52 -1.00
N ALA A 164 11.41 -14.90 -2.08
CA ALA A 164 10.39 -15.49 -2.94
C ALA A 164 10.90 -16.60 -3.89
N THR A 165 12.20 -16.92 -3.83
CA THR A 165 12.80 -18.01 -4.64
C THR A 165 12.90 -19.27 -3.76
N PRO A 166 12.16 -20.36 -4.06
CA PRO A 166 12.21 -21.59 -3.27
C PRO A 166 13.56 -22.32 -3.35
#